data_AF-C0H692-F1
#
_entry.id   AF-C0H692-F1
#
_cell.length_a   1.000
_cell.length_b   1.000
_cell.length_c   1.000
_cell.angle_alpha   90.00
_cell.angle_beta   90.00
_cell.angle_gamma   90.00
#
_symmetry.space_group_name_H-M   'P 1'
#
loop_
_entity.id
_entity.type
_entity.pdbx_description
1 polymer ?
#
loop_
_entity_poly.entity_id
_entity_poly.type
_entity_poly.pdbx_seq_one_letter_code
_entity_poly.pdbx_strand_id
1 'polypeptide(L)'
;MGVKLNICLLLLLVAIISSQGFNLRKKEDSKDEKPFGNYRRGSPCSNYEGSCTPNHIPCPPGSHECRQLPGCYPGVERCCCQY
;
A
#
# COMPACT_ATOMS: atom_id res chain seq x y z
N MET A 1 8.40 10.09 50.97
CA MET A 1 7.95 10.56 49.64
C MET A 1 8.40 9.63 48.50
N GLY A 2 8.43 8.30 48.69
CA GLY A 2 9.00 7.37 47.68
C GLY A 2 7.99 6.79 46.69
N VAL A 3 6.72 6.65 47.10
CA VAL A 3 5.69 5.96 46.29
C VAL A 3 5.19 6.80 45.11
N LYS A 4 5.21 8.14 45.27
CA LYS A 4 4.80 9.10 44.23
C LYS A 4 5.71 9.07 42.99
N LEU A 5 7.01 8.83 43.19
CA LEU A 5 7.98 8.74 42.10
C LEU A 5 7.74 7.50 41.22
N ASN A 6 7.34 6.39 41.85
CA ASN A 6 7.17 5.12 41.15
C ASN A 6 5.97 5.14 40.19
N ILE A 7 4.88 5.82 40.58
CA ILE A 7 3.70 6.00 39.72
C ILE A 7 4.04 6.88 38.51
N CYS A 8 4.81 7.96 38.70
CA CYS A 8 5.25 8.80 37.59
C CYS A 8 6.12 8.03 36.58
N LEU A 9 7.01 7.16 37.07
CA LEU A 9 7.85 6.29 36.25
C LEU A 9 7.03 5.31 35.41
N LEU A 10 6.01 4.69 36.00
CA LEU A 10 5.10 3.77 35.31
C LEU A 10 4.33 4.48 34.19
N LEU A 11 3.78 5.67 34.45
CA LEU A 11 3.07 6.46 33.43
C LEU A 11 3.97 6.84 32.25
N LEU A 12 5.23 7.18 32.53
CA LEU A 12 6.21 7.54 31.49
C LEU A 12 6.52 6.35 30.57
N LEU A 13 6.69 5.15 31.13
CA LEU A 13 6.91 3.92 30.36
C LEU A 13 5.73 3.59 29.43
N VAL A 14 4.49 3.70 29.92
CA VAL A 14 3.29 3.45 29.11
C VAL A 14 3.17 4.44 27.94
N ALA A 15 3.47 5.72 28.17
CA ALA A 15 3.45 6.75 27.13
C ALA A 15 4.50 6.48 26.03
N ILE A 16 5.70 6.03 26.41
CA ILE A 16 6.78 5.68 25.47
C ILE A 16 6.38 4.48 24.60
N ILE A 17 5.83 3.41 25.20
CA ILE A 17 5.40 2.22 24.46
C ILE A 17 4.25 2.55 23.50
N SER A 18 3.28 3.36 23.95
CA SER A 18 2.17 3.82 23.11
C SER A 18 2.65 4.63 21.90
N SER A 19 3.62 5.54 22.10
CA SER A 19 4.20 6.36 21.03
C SER A 19 5.06 5.55 20.04
N GLN A 20 5.78 4.53 20.51
CA GLN A 20 6.53 3.61 19.64
C GLN A 20 5.59 2.71 18.83
N GLY A 21 4.53 2.19 19.45
CA GLY A 21 3.49 1.41 18.75
C GLY A 21 2.72 2.23 17.72
N PHE A 22 2.50 3.53 17.97
CA PHE A 22 1.78 4.41 17.05
C PHE A 22 2.61 4.77 15.80
N ASN A 23 3.93 4.92 15.93
CA ASN A 23 4.80 5.14 14.77
C ASN A 23 5.01 3.88 13.91
N LEU A 24 4.83 2.69 14.49
CA LEU A 24 4.78 1.44 13.74
C LEU A 24 3.45 1.28 12.97
N ARG A 25 2.31 1.58 13.61
CA ARG A 25 1.00 1.55 12.92
C ARG A 25 0.90 2.55 11.77
N LYS A 26 1.46 3.75 11.92
CA LYS A 26 1.41 4.78 10.86
C LYS A 26 2.18 4.41 9.59
N LYS A 27 3.07 3.40 9.65
CA LYS A 27 3.78 2.86 8.47
C LYS A 27 3.10 1.66 7.82
N GLU A 28 2.15 1.02 8.51
CA GLU A 28 1.33 -0.05 7.95
C GLU A 28 0.04 0.49 7.31
N ASP A 29 -0.59 1.52 7.91
CA ASP A 29 -1.84 2.09 7.38
C ASP A 29 -1.71 2.84 6.03
N SER A 30 -0.49 3.11 5.54
CA SER A 30 -0.28 3.68 4.19
C SER A 30 -0.19 2.60 3.09
N LYS A 31 -0.30 1.31 3.43
CA LYS A 31 -0.29 0.20 2.47
C LYS A 31 -1.66 -0.39 2.18
N ASP A 32 -2.71 0.07 2.87
CA ASP A 32 -4.06 -0.49 2.77
C ASP A 32 -5.03 0.29 1.86
N GLU A 33 -4.52 1.16 0.97
CA GLU A 33 -5.35 1.89 -0.02
C GLU A 33 -5.45 1.19 -1.40
N LYS A 34 -5.16 -0.12 -1.48
CA LYS A 34 -5.54 -0.95 -2.64
C LYS A 34 -6.08 -2.31 -2.16
N PRO A 35 -7.40 -2.47 -1.98
CA PRO A 35 -7.97 -3.73 -1.50
C PRO A 35 -7.89 -4.90 -2.50
N PHE A 36 -7.25 -4.74 -3.68
CA PHE A 36 -7.13 -5.79 -4.71
C PHE A 36 -5.79 -5.81 -5.48
N GLY A 37 -4.71 -5.19 -4.99
CA GLY A 37 -3.47 -4.98 -5.74
C GLY A 37 -2.45 -6.13 -5.80
N ASN A 38 -2.85 -7.39 -5.59
CA ASN A 38 -1.96 -8.56 -5.53
C ASN A 38 -1.56 -9.12 -6.92
N TYR A 39 -1.40 -8.27 -7.94
CA TYR A 39 -0.76 -8.70 -9.18
C TYR A 39 0.73 -8.77 -8.93
N ARG A 40 1.17 -10.00 -8.67
CA ARG A 40 2.55 -10.49 -8.60
C ARG A 40 3.57 -9.48 -9.11
N ARG A 41 4.55 -9.21 -8.25
CA ARG A 41 5.76 -8.40 -8.42
C ARG A 41 6.70 -8.82 -9.60
N GLY A 42 6.14 -9.38 -10.67
CA GLY A 42 6.81 -9.89 -11.86
C GLY A 42 5.85 -10.12 -13.04
N SER A 43 4.72 -9.41 -13.10
CA SER A 43 3.88 -9.40 -14.29
C SER A 43 4.52 -8.52 -15.37
N PRO A 44 4.51 -8.91 -16.67
CA PRO A 44 5.03 -8.07 -17.74
C PRO A 44 4.44 -6.66 -17.71
N CYS A 45 3.15 -6.49 -17.37
CA CYS A 45 2.55 -5.18 -17.16
C CYS A 45 3.34 -4.31 -16.15
N SER A 46 3.70 -4.89 -15.00
CA SER A 46 4.47 -4.20 -13.96
C SER A 46 5.92 -3.90 -14.38
N ASN A 47 6.50 -4.69 -15.28
CA ASN A 47 7.85 -4.44 -15.79
C ASN A 47 7.93 -3.19 -16.69
N TYR A 48 6.81 -2.80 -17.31
CA TYR A 48 6.70 -1.59 -18.13
C TYR A 48 6.12 -0.40 -17.34
N GLU A 49 6.28 -0.41 -16.01
CA GLU A 49 5.70 0.59 -15.11
C GLU A 49 4.17 0.72 -15.26
N GLY A 50 3.55 -0.32 -15.81
CA GLY A 50 2.12 -0.38 -16.06
C GLY A 50 1.33 -0.83 -14.83
N SER A 51 0.05 -0.50 -14.85
CA SER A 51 -0.91 -0.90 -13.82
C SER A 51 -2.09 -1.64 -14.43
N CYS A 52 -2.51 -2.72 -13.78
CA CYS A 52 -3.71 -3.44 -14.16
C CYS A 52 -4.93 -2.61 -13.76
N THR A 53 -5.74 -2.24 -14.76
CA THR A 53 -6.97 -1.48 -14.60
C THR A 53 -8.14 -2.31 -15.12
N PRO A 54 -9.30 -2.31 -14.46
CA PRO A 54 -10.47 -3.03 -14.94
C PRO A 54 -10.90 -2.59 -16.35
N ASN A 55 -11.35 -3.53 -17.18
CA ASN A 55 -11.74 -3.29 -18.57
C ASN A 55 -12.92 -2.31 -18.75
N HIS A 56 -13.69 -2.06 -17.69
CA HIS A 56 -14.79 -1.10 -17.71
C HIS A 56 -14.35 0.34 -17.39
N ILE A 57 -13.12 0.55 -16.92
CA ILE A 57 -12.56 1.86 -16.59
C ILE A 57 -11.50 2.22 -17.64
N PRO A 58 -11.54 3.43 -18.24
CA PRO A 58 -10.47 3.87 -19.14
C PRO A 58 -9.14 3.99 -18.38
N CYS A 59 -8.03 3.85 -19.09
CA CYS A 59 -6.72 4.11 -18.50
C CYS A 59 -6.63 5.55 -17.97
N PRO A 60 -5.95 5.79 -16.83
CA PRO A 60 -5.82 7.12 -16.27
C PRO A 60 -5.12 8.09 -17.26
N PRO A 61 -5.38 9.42 -17.16
CA PRO A 61 -4.71 10.41 -17.99
C PRO A 61 -3.18 10.29 -17.90
N GLY A 62 -2.48 10.31 -19.03
CA GLY A 62 -1.03 10.08 -19.09
C GLY A 62 -0.62 8.61 -19.20
N SER A 63 -1.57 7.70 -19.40
CA SER A 63 -1.30 6.29 -19.70
C SER A 63 -2.09 5.79 -20.91
N HIS A 64 -1.62 4.72 -21.53
CA HIS A 64 -2.23 4.09 -22.70
C HIS A 64 -2.39 2.57 -22.49
N GLU A 65 -3.31 1.96 -23.23
CA GLU A 65 -3.57 0.53 -23.14
C GLU A 65 -2.45 -0.28 -23.82
N CYS A 66 -1.76 -1.08 -23.03
CA CYS A 66 -0.71 -1.99 -23.46
C CYS A 66 -1.30 -3.33 -23.92
N ARG A 67 -1.79 -3.39 -25.16
CA ARG A 67 -2.49 -4.55 -25.73
C ARG A 67 -1.68 -5.86 -25.77
N GLN A 68 -0.37 -5.78 -25.66
CA GLN A 68 0.54 -6.92 -25.86
C GLN A 68 1.10 -7.51 -24.57
N LEU A 69 0.76 -6.95 -23.41
CA LEU A 69 1.40 -7.34 -22.15
C LEU A 69 0.51 -8.27 -21.32
N PRO A 70 0.83 -9.57 -21.23
CA PRO A 70 0.18 -10.45 -20.27
C PRO A 70 0.59 -10.02 -18.86
N GLY A 71 -0.27 -10.27 -17.86
CA GLY A 71 0.06 -9.94 -16.47
C GLY A 71 -1.11 -9.53 -15.60
N CYS A 72 -2.18 -9.05 -16.24
CA CYS A 72 -3.47 -8.74 -15.60
C CYS A 72 -4.47 -9.89 -15.84
N TYR A 73 -5.58 -9.95 -15.09
CA TYR A 73 -6.57 -11.02 -15.32
C TYR A 73 -7.19 -10.91 -16.72
N PRO A 74 -7.05 -11.93 -17.58
CA PRO A 74 -7.60 -11.90 -18.92
C PRO A 74 -9.12 -11.78 -18.87
N GLY A 75 -9.67 -10.87 -19.68
CA GLY A 75 -11.12 -10.63 -19.77
C GLY A 75 -11.70 -9.72 -18.68
N VAL A 76 -10.99 -9.50 -17.57
CA VAL A 76 -11.45 -8.62 -16.47
C VAL A 76 -10.66 -7.31 -16.43
N GLU A 77 -9.37 -7.38 -16.71
CA GLU A 77 -8.45 -6.26 -16.62
C GLU A 77 -7.58 -6.13 -17.87
N ARG A 78 -7.05 -4.92 -18.05
CA ARG A 78 -6.07 -4.55 -19.07
C ARG A 78 -4.88 -3.88 -18.42
N CYS A 79 -3.75 -3.95 -19.08
CA CYS A 79 -2.55 -3.23 -18.66
C CYS A 79 -2.59 -1.79 -19.18
N CYS A 80 -2.48 -0.81 -18.29
CA CYS A 80 -2.29 0.60 -18.64
C CYS A 80 -0.84 1.00 -18.37
N CYS A 81 -0.06 1.29 -19.42
CA CYS A 81 1.33 1.73 -19.33
C CYS A 81 1.42 3.25 -19.41
N GLN A 82 2.38 3.84 -18.70
CA GLN A 82 2.68 5.26 -18.85
C GLN A 82 3.33 5.52 -20.23
N TYR A 83 3.24 6.75 -20.72
CA TYR A 83 3.91 7.18 -21.96
C TYR A 83 5.43 7.19 -21.82
#